data_AF-A0A150WQN4-F1
#
_entry.id   AF-A0A150WQN4-F1
#
_cell.length_a   1.000
_cell.length_b   1.000
_cell.length_c   1.000
_cell.angle_alpha   90.00
_cell.angle_beta   90.00
_cell.angle_gamma   90.00
#
_symmetry.space_group_name_H-M   'P 1'
#
loop_
_entity.id
_entity.type
_entity.pdbx_description
1 polymer ?
#
loop_
_entity_poly.entity_id
_entity_poly.type
_entity_poly.pdbx_seq_one_letter_code
_entity_poly.pdbx_strand_id
1 'polypeptide(L)'
;MEGVAPPIVLLMSVKRSVEKGESVKQGILNYVRKESGDFPHLVTQWLSILQQGQDSRACLQGCSSIYRRSLLQILERGLKGEPIYNLLNQMEEEIILACNEEISSRIARLPFQMMVPLLLFQFPAFLALLFGPLLKNFFHSLGSG
;
A
#
# COMPACT_ATOMS: atom_id res chain seq x y z
N MET A 1 -2.95 1.45 -2.35
CA MET A 1 -1.97 1.02 -1.32
C MET A 1 -2.60 0.11 -0.25
N GLU A 2 -3.66 -0.65 -0.54
CA GLU A 2 -4.44 -1.32 0.54
C GLU A 2 -3.79 -2.61 1.09
N GLY A 3 -2.85 -3.24 0.37
CA GLY A 3 -2.31 -4.55 0.73
C GLY A 3 -1.00 -4.56 1.54
N VAL A 4 -0.11 -3.58 1.31
CA VAL A 4 1.32 -3.71 1.63
C VAL A 4 1.79 -2.78 2.76
N ALA A 5 1.15 -1.62 2.94
CA ALA A 5 1.56 -0.64 3.95
C ALA A 5 1.19 -1.00 5.41
N PRO A 6 0.01 -1.55 5.74
CA PRO A 6 -0.34 -1.83 7.14
C PRO A 6 0.61 -2.79 7.91
N PRO A 7 1.12 -3.89 7.31
CA PRO A 7 2.04 -4.79 8.04
C PRO A 7 3.41 -4.17 8.33
N ILE A 8 3.90 -3.23 7.52
CA ILE A 8 5.23 -2.62 7.76
C ILE A 8 5.27 -1.83 9.07
N VAL A 9 4.16 -1.16 9.43
CA VAL A 9 4.08 -0.36 10.65
C VAL A 9 4.11 -1.25 11.90
N LEU A 10 3.40 -2.37 11.87
CA LEU A 10 3.46 -3.38 12.94
C LEU A 10 4.86 -3.98 13.04
N LEU A 11 5.46 -4.36 11.89
CA LEU A 11 6.80 -4.92 11.82
C LEU A 11 7.82 -3.96 12.46
N MET A 12 7.82 -2.68 12.06
CA MET A 12 8.72 -1.66 12.59
C MET A 12 8.52 -1.45 14.09
N SER A 13 7.28 -1.43 14.58
CA SER A 13 6.98 -1.28 16.01
C SER A 13 7.56 -2.44 16.82
N VAL A 14 7.37 -3.67 16.36
CA VAL A 14 7.91 -4.86 17.03
C VAL A 14 9.42 -4.90 16.95
N LYS A 15 10.01 -4.65 15.78
CA LYS A 15 11.45 -4.65 15.58
C LYS A 15 12.13 -3.64 16.51
N ARG A 16 11.62 -2.40 16.57
CA ARG A 16 12.10 -1.37 17.49
C ARG A 16 12.01 -1.78 18.96
N SER A 17 10.95 -2.48 19.38
CA SER A 17 10.84 -3.01 20.74
C SER A 17 11.89 -4.08 21.01
N VAL A 18 12.10 -5.02 20.08
CA VAL A 18 13.12 -6.07 20.20
C VAL A 18 14.55 -5.49 20.26
N GLU A 19 14.86 -4.48 19.44
CA GLU A 19 16.16 -3.78 19.46
C GLU A 19 16.45 -3.10 20.81
N LYS A 20 15.40 -2.70 21.54
CA LYS A 20 15.51 -2.13 22.90
C LYS A 20 15.57 -3.17 24.00
N GLY A 21 15.52 -4.46 23.67
CA GLY A 21 15.41 -5.56 24.64
C GLY A 21 14.01 -5.72 25.23
N GLU A 22 12.98 -5.10 24.65
CA GLU A 22 11.59 -5.31 25.06
C GLU A 22 11.02 -6.58 24.42
N SER A 23 9.96 -7.12 25.03
CA SER A 23 9.26 -8.28 24.47
C SER A 23 8.50 -7.96 23.18
N VAL A 24 8.34 -8.98 22.32
CA VAL A 24 7.50 -8.91 21.10
C VAL A 24 6.08 -8.46 21.45
N LYS A 25 5.52 -8.96 22.56
CA LYS A 25 4.21 -8.57 23.07
C LYS A 25 4.12 -7.06 23.32
N GLN A 26 5.15 -6.45 23.91
CA GLN A 26 5.17 -5.02 24.14
C GLN A 26 5.14 -4.23 22.83
N GLY A 27 5.91 -4.66 21.83
CA GLY A 27 5.90 -4.04 20.50
C GLY A 27 4.55 -4.11 19.79
N ILE A 28 3.82 -5.23 19.93
CA ILE A 28 2.46 -5.39 19.40
C ILE A 28 1.48 -4.47 20.14
N LEU A 29 1.56 -4.40 21.47
CA LEU A 29 0.69 -3.52 22.26
C LEU A 29 0.93 -2.03 21.95
N ASN A 30 2.19 -1.64 21.76
CA ASN A 30 2.55 -0.28 21.35
C ASN A 30 1.93 0.07 19.99
N TYR A 31 1.95 -0.87 19.04
CA TYR A 31 1.32 -0.71 17.74
C TYR A 31 -0.20 -0.53 17.85
N VAL A 32 -0.89 -1.45 18.54
CA VAL A 32 -2.36 -1.43 18.67
C VAL A 32 -2.86 -0.15 19.38
N ARG A 33 -2.08 0.40 20.30
CA ARG A 33 -2.43 1.65 21.00
C ARG A 33 -2.28 2.89 20.13
N LYS A 34 -1.32 2.88 19.19
CA LYS A 34 -0.95 4.06 18.40
C LYS A 34 -1.72 4.14 17.09
N GLU A 35 -1.96 3.01 16.45
CA GLU A 35 -2.50 2.94 15.10
C GLU A 35 -4.00 2.62 15.11
N SER A 36 -4.76 3.27 14.24
CA SER A 36 -6.19 3.03 14.04
C SER A 36 -6.48 2.41 12.68
N GLY A 37 -7.43 1.49 12.60
CA GLY A 37 -7.91 0.90 11.34
C GLY A 37 -8.22 -0.60 11.44
N ASP A 38 -8.53 -1.21 10.31
CA ASP A 38 -8.97 -2.61 10.26
C ASP A 38 -7.88 -3.59 10.69
N PHE A 39 -6.62 -3.32 10.33
CA PHE A 39 -5.53 -4.23 10.64
C PHE A 39 -5.15 -4.24 12.14
N PRO A 40 -5.01 -3.09 12.84
CA PRO A 40 -4.90 -3.07 14.30
C PRO A 40 -6.03 -3.80 15.03
N HIS A 41 -7.27 -3.70 14.54
CA HIS A 41 -8.40 -4.43 15.11
C HIS A 41 -8.22 -5.95 14.96
N LEU A 42 -7.84 -6.41 13.77
CA LEU A 42 -7.51 -7.81 13.51
C LEU A 42 -6.36 -8.31 14.40
N VAL A 43 -5.28 -7.52 14.54
CA VAL A 43 -4.13 -7.85 15.41
C VAL A 43 -4.58 -7.99 16.87
N THR A 44 -5.50 -7.13 17.32
CA THR A 44 -6.06 -7.19 18.68
C THR A 44 -6.86 -8.46 18.89
N GLN A 45 -7.74 -8.80 17.96
CA GLN A 45 -8.52 -10.04 17.99
C GLN A 45 -7.61 -11.27 17.98
N TRP A 46 -6.63 -11.30 17.07
CA TRP A 46 -5.62 -12.36 16.99
C TRP A 46 -4.84 -12.52 18.30
N LEU A 47 -4.41 -11.42 18.91
CA LEU A 47 -3.67 -11.45 20.18
C LEU A 47 -4.54 -11.98 21.32
N SER A 48 -5.84 -11.65 21.34
CA SER A 48 -6.79 -12.15 22.33
C SER A 48 -6.98 -13.67 22.21
N ILE A 49 -7.13 -14.19 20.98
CA ILE A 49 -7.26 -15.63 20.71
C ILE A 49 -6.03 -16.38 21.21
N LEU A 50 -4.82 -15.86 20.93
CA LEU A 50 -3.58 -16.47 21.40
C LEU A 50 -3.46 -16.47 22.92
N GLN A 51 -3.90 -15.40 23.59
CA GLN A 51 -3.89 -15.33 25.06
C GLN A 51 -4.85 -16.32 25.71
N GLN A 52 -5.92 -16.71 25.01
CA GLN A 52 -6.86 -17.74 25.45
C GLN A 52 -6.37 -19.17 25.14
N GLY A 53 -5.20 -19.34 24.52
CA GLY A 53 -4.66 -20.64 24.14
C GLY A 53 -5.41 -21.32 22.98
N GLN A 54 -6.19 -20.55 22.22
CA GLN A 54 -6.96 -21.05 21.08
C GLN A 54 -6.15 -21.04 19.78
N ASP A 55 -6.61 -21.81 18.79
CA ASP A 55 -5.98 -21.87 17.47
C ASP A 55 -6.20 -20.56 16.68
N SER A 56 -5.10 -19.89 16.34
CA SER A 56 -5.09 -18.63 15.59
C SER A 56 -5.38 -18.81 14.09
N ARG A 57 -5.36 -20.05 13.57
CA ARG A 57 -5.47 -20.35 12.14
C ARG A 57 -6.72 -19.76 11.48
N ALA A 58 -7.87 -19.82 12.14
CA ALA A 58 -9.11 -19.26 11.62
C ALA A 58 -9.02 -17.73 11.41
N CYS A 59 -8.37 -17.02 12.34
CA CYS A 59 -8.14 -15.58 12.23
C CYS A 59 -7.15 -15.28 11.08
N LEU A 60 -6.09 -16.07 10.95
CA LEU A 60 -5.08 -15.91 9.90
C LEU A 60 -5.63 -16.17 8.49
N GLN A 61 -6.60 -17.07 8.33
CA GLN A 61 -7.28 -17.32 7.05
C GLN A 61 -8.12 -16.11 6.61
N GLY A 62 -8.65 -15.33 7.55
CA GLY A 62 -9.38 -14.09 7.27
C GLY A 62 -8.52 -12.94 6.75
N CYS A 63 -7.18 -13.04 6.85
CA CYS A 63 -6.28 -12.03 6.29
C CYS A 63 -6.24 -12.11 4.76
N SER A 64 -6.64 -11.02 4.10
CA SER A 64 -6.59 -10.86 2.63
C SER A 64 -5.17 -10.76 2.07
N SER A 65 -4.24 -10.15 2.82
CA SER A 65 -2.85 -9.95 2.40
C SER A 65 -1.95 -11.06 2.93
N ILE A 66 -1.17 -11.67 2.02
CA ILE A 66 -0.17 -12.69 2.34
C ILE A 66 0.86 -12.14 3.35
N TYR A 67 1.32 -10.89 3.17
CA TYR A 67 2.25 -10.25 4.10
C TYR A 67 1.66 -10.05 5.49
N ARG A 68 0.37 -9.73 5.61
CA ARG A 68 -0.28 -9.64 6.93
C ARG A 68 -0.27 -11.01 7.63
N ARG A 69 -0.59 -12.07 6.89
CA ARG A 69 -0.62 -13.44 7.42
C ARG A 69 0.76 -13.92 7.85
N SER A 70 1.76 -13.78 6.99
CA SER A 70 3.14 -14.20 7.28
C SER A 70 3.72 -13.45 8.48
N LEU A 71 3.41 -12.16 8.64
CA LEU A 71 3.88 -11.37 9.77
C LEU A 71 3.29 -11.91 11.08
N LEU A 72 1.98 -12.12 11.13
CA LEU A 72 1.33 -12.66 12.33
C LEU A 72 1.86 -14.05 12.69
N GLN A 73 2.18 -14.89 11.71
CA GLN A 73 2.81 -16.20 11.95
C GLN A 73 4.22 -16.07 12.54
N ILE A 74 5.04 -15.15 12.04
CA ILE A 74 6.36 -14.86 12.62
C ILE A 74 6.21 -14.32 14.05
N LEU A 75 5.28 -13.39 14.27
CA LEU A 75 5.03 -12.83 15.60
C LEU A 75 4.53 -13.88 16.59
N GLU A 76 3.72 -14.84 16.15
CA GLU A 76 3.28 -15.96 17.00
C GLU A 76 4.47 -16.78 17.52
N ARG A 77 5.47 -17.04 16.68
CA ARG A 77 6.72 -17.71 17.07
C ARG A 77 7.50 -16.87 18.09
N GLY A 78 7.58 -15.55 17.86
CA GLY A 78 8.21 -14.63 18.81
C GLY A 78 7.50 -14.57 20.16
N LEU A 79 6.17 -14.68 20.19
CA LEU A 79 5.40 -14.77 21.43
C LEU A 79 5.63 -16.09 22.18
N LYS A 80 6.02 -17.17 21.48
CA LYS A 80 6.45 -18.45 22.07
C LYS A 80 7.90 -18.45 22.54
N GLY A 81 8.62 -17.33 22.41
CA GLY A 81 10.00 -17.17 22.84
C GLY A 81 11.05 -17.55 21.79
N GLU A 82 10.65 -17.83 20.55
CA GLU A 82 11.61 -18.09 19.48
C GLU A 82 12.32 -16.79 19.03
N PRO A 83 13.61 -16.86 18.64
CA PRO A 83 14.31 -15.71 18.08
C PRO A 83 13.79 -15.40 16.68
N ILE A 84 13.10 -14.26 16.53
CA ILE A 84 12.47 -13.87 15.25
C ILE A 84 13.11 -12.66 14.57
N TYR A 85 14.13 -12.05 15.15
CA TYR A 85 14.70 -10.79 14.64
C TYR A 85 15.16 -10.88 13.18
N ASN A 86 15.87 -11.95 12.81
CA ASN A 86 16.32 -12.15 11.43
C ASN A 86 15.14 -12.39 10.46
N LEU A 87 14.08 -13.07 10.92
CA LEU A 87 12.88 -13.28 10.12
C LEU A 87 12.12 -11.97 9.89
N LEU A 88 12.10 -11.07 10.89
CA LEU A 88 11.53 -9.73 10.74
C LEU A 88 12.32 -8.90 9.71
N ASN A 89 13.65 -8.98 9.70
CA ASN A 89 14.47 -8.29 8.71
C ASN A 89 14.23 -8.80 7.28
N GLN A 90 14.21 -10.12 7.09
CA GLN A 90 13.91 -10.73 5.79
C GLN A 90 12.53 -10.30 5.29
N MET A 91 11.54 -10.34 6.18
CA MET A 91 10.19 -9.92 5.83
C MET A 91 10.10 -8.43 5.48
N GLU A 92 10.85 -7.58 6.17
CA GLU A 92 10.93 -6.15 5.85
C GLU A 92 11.47 -5.91 4.43
N GLU A 93 12.56 -6.59 4.08
CA GLU A 93 13.15 -6.52 2.74
C GLU A 93 12.16 -6.99 1.67
N GLU A 94 11.47 -8.11 1.89
CA GLU A 94 10.44 -8.62 0.98
C GLU A 94 9.28 -7.64 0.78
N ILE A 95 8.78 -7.03 1.86
CA ILE A 95 7.70 -6.05 1.79
C ILE A 95 8.16 -4.79 1.03
N ILE A 96 9.38 -4.32 1.28
CA ILE A 96 9.94 -3.14 0.60
C ILE A 96 10.13 -3.42 -0.90
N LEU A 97 10.65 -4.59 -1.26
CA LEU A 97 10.79 -5.00 -2.66
C LEU A 97 9.44 -5.04 -3.37
N ALA A 98 8.43 -5.66 -2.74
CA ALA A 98 7.08 -5.72 -3.31
C ALA A 98 6.44 -4.33 -3.47
N CYS A 99 6.64 -3.43 -2.50
CA CYS A 99 6.23 -2.03 -2.60
C CYS A 99 6.88 -1.32 -3.80
N ASN A 100 8.19 -1.49 -3.98
CA ASN A 100 8.93 -0.86 -5.08
C ASN A 100 8.50 -1.40 -6.44
N GLU A 101 8.18 -2.68 -6.54
CA GLU A 101 7.65 -3.28 -7.75
C GLU A 101 6.24 -2.75 -8.09
N GLU A 102 5.36 -2.63 -7.08
CA GLU A 102 4.04 -2.01 -7.26
C GLU A 102 4.16 -0.56 -7.74
N ILE A 103 5.03 0.23 -7.10
CA ILE A 103 5.29 1.62 -7.49
C ILE A 103 5.78 1.69 -8.94
N SER A 104 6.78 0.88 -9.30
CA SER A 104 7.36 0.86 -10.65
C SER A 104 6.31 0.50 -11.72
N SER A 105 5.48 -0.50 -11.42
CA SER A 105 4.37 -0.92 -12.29
C SER A 105 3.33 0.19 -12.49
N ARG A 106 3.01 0.94 -11.42
CA ARG A 106 2.09 2.09 -11.49
C ARG A 106 2.69 3.25 -12.27
N ILE A 107 3.96 3.60 -12.04
CA ILE A 107 4.68 4.64 -12.77
C ILE A 107 4.73 4.32 -14.26
N ALA A 108 4.98 3.07 -14.63
CA ALA A 108 5.02 2.66 -16.04
C ALA A 108 3.67 2.82 -16.75
N ARG A 109 2.55 2.71 -16.03
CA ARG A 109 1.18 2.81 -16.60
C ARG A 109 0.64 4.23 -16.64
N LEU A 110 1.09 5.09 -15.74
CA LEU A 110 0.63 6.48 -15.60
C LEU A 110 0.68 7.30 -16.91
N PRO A 111 1.78 7.29 -17.70
CA PRO A 111 1.84 8.04 -18.97
C PRO A 111 0.74 7.67 -19.95
N PHE A 112 0.43 6.38 -20.07
CA PHE A 112 -0.63 5.90 -20.96
C PHE A 112 -2.02 6.33 -20.49
N GLN A 113 -2.25 6.35 -19.18
CA GLN A 113 -3.49 6.87 -18.61
C GLN A 113 -3.63 8.38 -18.82
N MET A 114 -2.53 9.13 -18.79
CA MET A 114 -2.52 10.57 -19.03
C MET A 114 -2.61 10.96 -20.52
N MET A 115 -2.28 10.04 -21.43
CA MET A 115 -2.36 10.28 -22.87
C MET A 115 -3.79 10.54 -23.34
N VAL A 116 -4.80 9.86 -22.79
CA VAL A 116 -6.21 10.08 -23.17
C VAL A 116 -6.70 11.48 -22.81
N PRO A 117 -6.56 11.96 -21.55
CA PRO A 117 -6.84 13.35 -21.20
C PRO A 117 -6.07 14.34 -22.08
N LEU A 118 -4.76 14.12 -22.27
CA LEU A 118 -3.93 15.02 -23.07
C LEU A 118 -4.44 15.14 -24.51
N LEU A 119 -4.79 14.03 -25.16
CA LEU A 119 -5.35 14.02 -26.51
C LEU A 119 -6.68 14.78 -26.59
N LEU A 120 -7.55 14.66 -25.59
CA LEU A 120 -8.82 15.39 -25.54
C LEU A 120 -8.63 16.91 -25.47
N PHE A 121 -7.55 17.41 -24.86
CA PHE A 121 -7.23 18.84 -24.85
C PHE A 121 -6.42 19.27 -26.07
N GLN A 122 -5.51 18.43 -26.55
CA GLN A 122 -4.60 18.74 -27.64
C GLN A 122 -5.32 18.76 -29.00
N PHE A 123 -6.29 17.86 -29.23
CA PHE A 123 -7.00 17.75 -30.49
C PHE A 123 -7.85 19.00 -30.82
N PRO A 124 -8.70 19.53 -29.91
CA PRO A 124 -9.43 20.78 -30.17
C PRO A 124 -8.51 21.98 -30.38
N ALA A 125 -7.41 22.08 -29.63
CA ALA A 125 -6.44 23.16 -29.80
C ALA A 125 -5.82 23.14 -31.20
N PHE A 126 -5.43 21.96 -31.70
CA PHE A 126 -4.95 21.81 -33.08
C PHE A 126 -6.02 22.14 -34.12
N LEU A 127 -7.27 21.71 -33.93
CA LEU A 127 -8.37 22.08 -34.83
C LEU A 127 -8.57 23.60 -34.86
N ALA A 128 -8.56 24.27 -33.70
CA ALA A 128 -8.68 25.73 -33.63
C ALA A 128 -7.53 26.45 -34.34
N LEU A 129 -6.31 25.92 -34.23
CA LEU A 129 -5.13 26.51 -34.87
C LEU A 129 -5.18 26.32 -36.39
N LEU A 130 -5.62 25.16 -36.87
CA LEU A 130 -5.65 24.82 -38.29
C LEU A 130 -6.85 25.46 -39.01
N PHE A 131 -8.04 25.40 -38.41
CA PHE A 131 -9.28 25.95 -38.99
C PHE A 131 -9.51 27.43 -38.66
N GLY A 132 -8.88 27.97 -37.61
CA GLY A 132 -9.05 29.37 -37.23
C GLY A 132 -8.78 30.36 -38.36
N PRO A 133 -7.62 30.30 -39.05
CA PRO A 133 -7.33 31.16 -40.19
C PRO A 133 -8.27 30.94 -41.39
N LEU A 134 -8.60 29.67 -41.66
CA LEU A 134 -9.51 29.31 -42.77
C LEU A 134 -10.91 29.88 -42.55
N LEU A 135 -11.45 29.76 -41.35
CA LEU A 135 -12.74 30.34 -40.97
C LEU A 135 -12.70 31.87 -41.06
N LYS A 136 -11.65 32.53 -40.54
CA LYS A 136 -11.49 33.98 -40.65
C LYS A 136 -11.51 34.47 -42.10
N ASN A 137 -10.77 33.80 -42.98
CA ASN A 137 -10.71 34.15 -44.41
C ASN A 137 -12.05 33.88 -45.11
N PHE A 138 -12.73 32.78 -44.78
CA PHE A 138 -14.03 32.44 -45.35
C PHE A 138 -15.12 33.47 -44.94
N PHE A 139 -15.17 33.86 -43.67
CA PHE A 139 -16.10 34.89 -43.20
C PHE A 139 -15.80 36.27 -43.77
N HIS A 140 -14.52 36.63 -43.93
CA HIS A 140 -14.14 37.88 -44.60
C HIS A 140 -14.61 37.90 -46.07
N SER A 141 -14.49 36.77 -46.79
CA SER A 141 -14.94 36.66 -48.18
C SER A 141 -16.47 36.67 -48.34
N LEU A 142 -17.24 36.27 -47.32
CA LEU A 142 -18.71 36.27 -47.34
C LEU A 142 -19.32 37.59 -46.85
N GLY A 143 -18.61 38.34 -46.02
CA GLY A 143 -19.07 39.64 -45.49
C GLY A 143 -18.71 40.85 -46.35
N SER A 144 -17.93 40.69 -47.42
CA SER A 144 -17.56 41.77 -48.35
C SER A 144 -18.41 41.79 -49.65
N GLY A 145 -19.63 41.24 -49.61
CA GLY A 145 -20.60 41.24 -50.70
C GLY A 145 -21.86 42.02 -50.34
#